data_AF-A8DW69-F1
#
_entry.id   AF-A8DW69-F1
#
_cell.length_a   1.000
_cell.length_b   1.000
_cell.length_c   1.000
_cell.angle_alpha   90.00
_cell.angle_beta   90.00
_cell.angle_gamma   90.00
#
_symmetry.space_group_name_H-M   'P 1'
#
loop_
_entity.id
_entity.type
_entity.pdbx_description
1 polymer ?
#
loop_
_entity_poly.entity_id
_entity_poly.type
_entity_poly.pdbx_seq_one_letter_code
_entity_poly.pdbx_strand_id
1 'polypeptide(L)'
;MVRAILASTKSQTRRAFSPRMEKLMRAAAAMGEVSHFLDEGSMQPNDLDYVRSFCPYGQPGDRLWVRETWCRQWDDERGFLDECWYRASDPDVVSVDAMEKSPWKPSIHMPRWASRITLDIKAVRIERLQDISDQDAAAEGVATWAPGALSPDSLNADPSDQFRWLWCSINGPDSWDANPWVWVVEFERAKATEKGKRQ
;
A
#
# COMPACT_ATOMS: atom_id res chain seq x y z
N MET A 1 -2.51 5.05 -6.80
CA MET A 1 -1.65 4.66 -5.66
C MET A 1 -0.19 5.07 -5.86
N VAL A 2 0.57 4.49 -6.82
CA VAL A 2 2.01 4.82 -6.97
C VAL A 2 2.25 6.28 -7.35
N ARG A 3 1.41 6.86 -8.23
CA ARG A 3 1.43 8.30 -8.53
C ARG A 3 1.28 9.18 -7.29
N ALA A 4 0.44 8.79 -6.34
CA ALA A 4 0.25 9.52 -5.08
C ALA A 4 1.49 9.45 -4.17
N ILE A 5 2.17 8.31 -4.16
CA ILE A 5 3.47 8.17 -3.46
C ILE A 5 4.53 9.07 -4.11
N LEU A 6 4.58 9.10 -5.45
CA LEU A 6 5.51 9.97 -6.18
C LEU A 6 5.23 11.46 -5.99
N ALA A 7 3.95 11.83 -5.88
CA ALA A 7 3.50 13.19 -5.59
C ALA A 7 3.58 13.55 -4.08
N SER A 8 4.06 12.64 -3.23
CA SER A 8 4.10 12.80 -1.77
C SER A 8 2.73 13.07 -1.13
N THR A 9 1.64 12.70 -1.80
CA THR A 9 0.27 12.82 -1.29
C THR A 9 -0.19 11.58 -0.53
N LYS A 10 0.50 10.44 -0.71
CA LYS A 10 0.28 9.21 0.08
C LYS A 10 1.46 8.95 1.02
N SER A 11 1.21 9.00 2.32
CA SER A 11 2.18 8.71 3.39
C SER A 11 1.74 7.57 4.32
N GLN A 12 0.56 7.00 4.09
CA GLN A 12 -0.02 5.94 4.89
C GLN A 12 -0.66 4.87 4.01
N THR A 13 -0.72 3.63 4.49
CA THR A 13 -1.57 2.59 3.90
C THR A 13 -2.21 1.70 4.96
N ARG A 14 -3.49 1.39 4.73
CA ARG A 14 -4.25 0.39 5.48
C ARG A 14 -4.31 -0.96 4.79
N ARG A 15 -4.18 -2.03 5.58
CA ARG A 15 -4.25 -3.43 5.13
C ARG A 15 -5.00 -4.28 6.15
N ALA A 16 -6.07 -4.95 5.73
CA ALA A 16 -6.84 -5.84 6.59
C ALA A 16 -5.96 -6.98 7.13
N PHE A 17 -6.28 -7.43 8.33
CA PHE A 17 -5.67 -8.64 8.87
C PHE A 17 -5.98 -9.83 7.96
N SER A 18 -4.97 -10.67 7.72
CA SER A 18 -5.20 -11.90 6.98
C SER A 18 -5.94 -12.92 7.85
N PRO A 19 -6.68 -13.87 7.26
CA PRO A 19 -7.29 -14.96 8.02
C PRO A 19 -6.29 -15.74 8.87
N ARG A 20 -5.04 -15.85 8.41
CA ARG A 20 -3.94 -16.44 9.16
C ARG A 20 -3.59 -15.62 10.40
N MET A 21 -3.53 -14.30 10.27
CA MET A 21 -3.26 -13.38 11.38
C MET A 21 -4.37 -13.47 12.42
N GLU A 22 -5.64 -13.46 11.99
CA GLU A 22 -6.78 -13.60 12.89
C GLU A 22 -6.74 -14.91 13.68
N LYS A 23 -6.45 -16.02 12.99
CA LYS A 23 -6.31 -17.33 13.63
C LYS A 23 -5.17 -17.37 14.65
N LEU A 24 -4.02 -16.77 14.32
CA LEU A 24 -2.86 -16.70 15.21
C LEU A 24 -3.22 -15.95 16.50
N MET A 25 -3.90 -14.84 16.37
CA MET A 25 -4.24 -13.99 17.50
C MET A 25 -5.39 -14.56 18.36
N ARG A 26 -6.33 -15.31 17.77
CA ARG A 26 -7.28 -16.12 18.54
C ARG A 26 -6.58 -17.19 19.38
N ALA A 27 -5.51 -17.80 18.86
CA ALA A 27 -4.71 -18.76 19.62
C ALA A 27 -3.91 -18.07 20.74
N ALA A 28 -3.31 -16.90 20.47
CA ALA A 28 -2.65 -16.09 21.50
C ALA A 28 -3.60 -15.70 22.64
N ALA A 29 -4.84 -15.35 22.30
CA ALA A 29 -5.88 -15.06 23.29
C ALA A 29 -6.24 -16.29 24.15
N ALA A 30 -6.37 -17.46 23.53
CA ALA A 30 -6.62 -18.71 24.26
C ALA A 30 -5.47 -19.10 25.21
N MET A 31 -4.24 -18.64 24.93
CA MET A 31 -3.06 -18.85 25.79
C MET A 31 -2.88 -17.75 26.84
N GLY A 32 -3.73 -16.71 26.85
CA GLY A 32 -3.62 -15.58 27.77
C GLY A 32 -2.49 -14.60 27.43
N GLU A 33 -1.92 -14.68 26.22
CA GLU A 33 -0.93 -13.70 25.74
C GLU A 33 -1.58 -12.40 25.28
N VAL A 34 -2.87 -12.47 24.94
CA VAL A 34 -3.74 -11.35 24.56
C VAL A 34 -5.05 -11.48 25.32
N SER A 35 -5.60 -10.39 25.85
CA SER A 35 -6.75 -10.47 26.76
C SER A 35 -8.05 -10.92 26.06
N HIS A 36 -8.49 -10.20 25.02
CA HIS A 36 -9.73 -10.50 24.28
C HIS A 36 -9.58 -10.10 22.81
N PHE A 37 -8.93 -10.94 22.01
CA PHE A 37 -8.74 -10.64 20.59
C PHE A 37 -10.04 -10.83 19.79
N LEU A 38 -10.39 -9.86 18.93
CA LEU A 38 -11.52 -9.81 17.99
C LEU A 38 -12.95 -9.76 18.56
N ASP A 39 -13.23 -10.39 19.70
CA ASP A 39 -14.61 -10.70 20.08
C ASP A 39 -15.32 -9.58 20.90
N GLU A 40 -14.58 -8.63 21.49
CA GLU A 40 -15.17 -7.54 22.30
C GLU A 40 -15.10 -6.15 21.64
N GLY A 41 -14.73 -6.06 20.36
CA GLY A 41 -14.70 -4.77 19.65
C GLY A 41 -13.51 -3.86 19.98
N SER A 42 -12.84 -4.03 21.12
CA SER A 42 -11.67 -3.24 21.55
C SER A 42 -10.47 -4.11 21.94
N MET A 43 -9.25 -3.60 21.71
CA MET A 43 -8.00 -4.19 22.26
C MET A 43 -7.51 -3.34 23.43
N GLN A 44 -7.01 -3.99 24.48
CA GLN A 44 -6.33 -3.28 25.56
C GLN A 44 -4.97 -2.76 25.10
N PRO A 45 -4.42 -1.68 25.70
CA PRO A 45 -3.12 -1.13 25.30
C PRO A 45 -1.98 -2.16 25.26
N ASN A 46 -1.92 -3.07 26.23
CA ASN A 46 -0.91 -4.13 26.27
C ASN A 46 -1.04 -5.14 25.11
N ASP A 47 -2.26 -5.38 24.63
CA ASP A 47 -2.51 -6.27 23.50
C ASP A 47 -2.01 -5.64 22.19
N LEU A 48 -2.14 -4.31 22.05
CA LEU A 48 -1.73 -3.59 20.85
C LEU A 48 -0.22 -3.74 20.59
N ASP A 49 0.61 -3.61 21.63
CA ASP A 49 2.06 -3.75 21.50
C ASP A 49 2.46 -5.18 21.11
N TYR A 50 1.82 -6.18 21.74
CA TYR A 50 2.04 -7.58 21.40
C TYR A 50 1.65 -7.84 19.94
N VAL A 51 0.43 -7.49 19.53
CA VAL A 51 -0.07 -7.72 18.17
C VAL A 51 0.82 -6.99 17.17
N ARG A 52 1.20 -5.74 17.44
CA ARG A 52 2.03 -4.91 16.56
C ARG A 52 3.36 -5.57 16.22
N SER A 53 3.95 -6.33 17.14
CA SER A 53 5.22 -7.05 16.88
C SER A 53 5.12 -8.06 15.73
N PHE A 54 3.92 -8.53 15.39
CA PHE A 54 3.65 -9.47 14.29
C PHE A 54 3.31 -8.79 12.95
N CYS A 55 3.45 -7.47 12.84
CA CYS A 55 3.17 -6.75 11.59
C CYS A 55 4.00 -7.35 10.42
N PRO A 56 3.36 -7.85 9.35
CA PRO A 56 4.08 -8.50 8.25
C PRO A 56 4.83 -7.52 7.34
N TYR A 57 4.59 -6.21 7.53
CA TYR A 57 5.20 -5.15 6.73
C TYR A 57 6.51 -4.63 7.35
N GLY A 58 6.81 -4.98 8.60
CA GLY A 58 7.96 -4.48 9.34
C GLY A 58 7.56 -3.51 10.46
N GLN A 59 8.58 -2.94 11.10
CA GLN A 59 8.48 -2.00 12.22
C GLN A 59 9.05 -0.63 11.84
N PRO A 60 8.80 0.42 12.67
CA PRO A 60 9.46 1.71 12.51
C PRO A 60 10.98 1.57 12.36
N GLY A 61 11.54 2.18 11.31
CA GLY A 61 12.95 2.04 10.93
C GLY A 61 13.22 1.01 9.84
N ASP A 62 12.28 0.09 9.57
CA ASP A 62 12.39 -0.85 8.45
C ASP A 62 12.05 -0.17 7.12
N ARG A 63 12.38 -0.87 6.02
CA ARG A 63 12.17 -0.39 4.65
C ARG A 63 11.24 -1.27 3.85
N LEU A 64 10.29 -0.63 3.18
CA LEU A 64 9.45 -1.22 2.16
C LEU A 64 9.94 -0.82 0.77
N TRP A 65 9.66 -1.66 -0.21
CA TRP A 65 9.87 -1.34 -1.62
C TRP A 65 8.53 -1.44 -2.34
N VAL A 66 8.29 -0.50 -3.25
CA VAL A 66 6.99 -0.38 -3.92
C VAL A 66 7.00 -1.20 -5.19
N ARG A 67 5.94 -1.98 -5.43
CA ARG A 67 5.69 -2.61 -6.72
C ARG A 67 4.76 -1.77 -7.57
N GLU A 68 5.10 -1.60 -8.84
CA GLU A 68 4.29 -0.86 -9.80
C GLU A 68 4.23 -1.59 -11.15
N THR A 69 3.26 -1.24 -11.99
CA THR A 69 3.16 -1.81 -13.35
C THR A 69 4.34 -1.30 -14.17
N TRP A 70 5.12 -2.21 -14.73
CA TRP A 70 6.45 -1.94 -15.27
C TRP A 70 6.71 -2.74 -16.55
N CYS A 71 7.69 -2.33 -17.35
CA CYS A 71 8.26 -3.15 -18.42
C CYS A 71 9.75 -2.87 -18.56
N ARG A 72 10.50 -3.86 -19.07
CA ARG A 72 11.90 -3.64 -19.44
C ARG A 72 11.96 -2.94 -20.78
N GLN A 73 12.89 -2.02 -20.92
CA GLN A 73 13.19 -1.44 -22.22
C GLN A 73 13.87 -2.50 -23.10
N TRP A 74 13.40 -2.59 -24.34
CA TRP A 74 13.99 -3.42 -25.38
C TRP A 74 14.66 -2.52 -26.41
N ASP A 75 15.84 -2.93 -26.85
CA ASP A 75 16.61 -2.33 -27.92
C ASP A 75 16.91 -3.41 -28.97
N ASP A 76 16.73 -3.11 -30.26
CA ASP A 76 16.88 -4.13 -31.30
C ASP A 76 18.33 -4.61 -31.48
N GLU A 77 19.34 -3.79 -31.11
CA GLU A 77 20.75 -4.17 -31.20
C GLU A 77 21.24 -4.87 -29.92
N ARG A 78 20.74 -4.45 -28.76
CA ARG A 78 21.25 -4.86 -27.44
C ARG A 78 20.32 -5.79 -26.66
N GLY A 79 19.09 -5.97 -27.11
CA GLY A 79 18.05 -6.72 -26.42
C GLY A 79 17.53 -5.99 -25.17
N PHE A 80 17.26 -6.73 -24.10
CA PHE A 80 16.73 -6.16 -22.86
C PHE A 80 17.78 -5.32 -22.12
N LEU A 81 17.48 -4.05 -21.93
CA LEU A 81 18.29 -3.14 -21.12
C LEU A 81 17.99 -3.31 -19.62
N ASP A 82 18.87 -2.76 -18.79
CA ASP A 82 18.66 -2.64 -17.33
C ASP A 82 17.66 -1.52 -16.98
N GLU A 83 17.37 -0.65 -17.94
CA GLU A 83 16.38 0.41 -17.82
C GLU A 83 14.95 -0.15 -17.86
N CYS A 84 14.09 0.43 -17.02
CA CYS A 84 12.69 0.05 -16.89
C CYS A 84 11.80 1.28 -17.08
N TRP A 85 10.67 1.08 -17.75
CA TRP A 85 9.58 2.04 -17.83
C TRP A 85 8.48 1.68 -16.85
N TYR A 86 7.77 2.70 -16.37
CA TYR A 86 6.78 2.53 -15.32
C TYR A 86 5.50 3.25 -15.68
N ARG A 87 4.37 2.56 -15.68
CA ARG A 87 3.08 3.10 -16.12
C ARG A 87 2.63 4.33 -15.32
N ALA A 88 3.13 4.47 -14.09
CA ALA A 88 2.84 5.62 -13.25
C ALA A 88 3.45 6.92 -13.78
N SER A 89 4.67 6.88 -14.34
CA SER A 89 5.42 8.04 -14.86
C SER A 89 5.34 8.15 -16.37
N ASP A 90 5.29 7.02 -17.06
CA ASP A 90 5.45 6.91 -18.51
C ASP A 90 4.19 6.28 -19.13
N PRO A 91 2.99 6.85 -18.94
CA PRO A 91 1.74 6.25 -19.41
C PRO A 91 1.65 6.21 -20.94
N ASP A 92 2.26 7.19 -21.60
CA ASP A 92 2.26 7.37 -23.06
C ASP A 92 3.37 6.59 -23.75
N VAL A 93 4.19 5.87 -22.98
CA VAL A 93 5.04 4.81 -23.52
C VAL A 93 4.12 3.68 -23.96
N VAL A 94 3.57 3.88 -25.16
CA VAL A 94 3.22 2.84 -26.10
C VAL A 94 4.56 2.16 -26.34
N SER A 95 4.77 0.98 -25.75
CA SER A 95 5.85 0.12 -26.19
C SER A 95 5.77 0.10 -27.71
N VAL A 96 6.74 0.69 -28.39
CA VAL A 96 6.60 1.01 -29.83
C VAL A 96 6.53 -0.28 -30.68
N ASP A 97 6.64 -1.44 -30.03
CA ASP A 97 6.30 -2.81 -30.43
C ASP A 97 5.28 -3.47 -29.46
N ALA A 98 4.09 -2.89 -29.26
CA ALA A 98 3.18 -3.22 -28.13
C ALA A 98 2.57 -4.64 -28.08
N MET A 99 2.99 -5.55 -28.95
CA MET A 99 2.53 -6.94 -28.91
C MET A 99 3.61 -7.99 -28.67
N GLU A 100 4.91 -7.73 -28.86
CA GLU A 100 5.88 -8.85 -28.81
C GLU A 100 7.08 -8.68 -27.85
N LYS A 101 7.73 -7.51 -27.76
CA LYS A 101 9.06 -7.46 -27.09
C LYS A 101 9.08 -6.87 -25.67
N SER A 102 8.23 -5.89 -25.35
CA SER A 102 8.20 -5.25 -24.02
C SER A 102 6.77 -4.99 -23.50
N PRO A 103 5.96 -6.05 -23.28
CA PRO A 103 4.62 -5.87 -22.75
C PRO A 103 4.64 -5.36 -21.30
N TRP A 104 3.64 -4.54 -20.95
CA TRP A 104 3.40 -4.13 -19.57
C TRP A 104 3.19 -5.35 -18.67
N LYS A 105 3.98 -5.44 -17.60
CA LYS A 105 3.87 -6.48 -16.58
C LYS A 105 3.14 -5.94 -15.35
N PRO A 106 2.13 -6.66 -14.83
CA PRO A 106 1.50 -6.33 -13.55
C PRO A 106 2.52 -6.22 -12.41
N SER A 107 2.23 -5.36 -11.44
CA SER A 107 3.09 -5.09 -10.28
C SER A 107 3.44 -6.35 -9.47
N ILE A 108 2.54 -7.34 -9.41
CA ILE A 108 2.77 -8.60 -8.68
C ILE A 108 3.99 -9.38 -9.19
N HIS A 109 4.34 -9.22 -10.47
CA HIS A 109 5.50 -9.86 -11.10
C HIS A 109 6.77 -9.02 -11.04
N MET A 110 6.73 -7.85 -10.39
CA MET A 110 7.87 -6.95 -10.31
C MET A 110 8.95 -7.47 -9.34
N PRO A 111 10.18 -7.72 -9.80
CA PRO A 111 11.28 -8.12 -8.94
C PRO A 111 11.85 -6.94 -8.16
N ARG A 112 12.58 -7.21 -7.06
CA ARG A 112 13.15 -6.16 -6.19
C ARG A 112 14.12 -5.23 -6.92
N TRP A 113 14.91 -5.74 -7.86
CA TRP A 113 15.91 -4.95 -8.58
C TRP A 113 15.27 -3.87 -9.47
N ALA A 114 14.05 -4.10 -9.95
CA ALA A 114 13.30 -3.16 -10.77
C ALA A 114 12.56 -2.10 -9.93
N SER A 115 12.57 -2.19 -8.59
CA SER A 115 11.91 -1.21 -7.75
C SER A 115 12.78 0.04 -7.55
N ARG A 116 12.34 1.16 -8.11
CA ARG A 116 12.98 2.48 -7.95
C ARG A 116 12.53 3.26 -6.70
N ILE A 117 11.45 2.84 -6.04
CA ILE A 117 10.91 3.51 -4.85
C ILE A 117 11.18 2.65 -3.62
N THR A 118 11.74 3.28 -2.59
CA THR A 118 11.91 2.71 -1.26
C THR A 118 11.21 3.63 -0.26
N LEU A 119 10.52 3.04 0.70
CA LEU A 119 9.78 3.74 1.74
C LEU A 119 10.37 3.37 3.09
N ASP A 120 10.65 4.34 3.94
CA ASP A 120 11.06 4.13 5.33
C ASP A 120 9.79 4.11 6.21
N ILE A 121 9.58 3.03 6.96
CA ILE A 121 8.43 2.91 7.87
C ILE A 121 8.65 3.83 9.07
N LYS A 122 7.65 4.66 9.37
CA LYS A 122 7.65 5.62 10.47
C LYS A 122 6.86 5.15 11.67
N ALA A 123 5.69 4.58 11.44
CA ALA A 123 4.83 4.08 12.48
C ALA A 123 4.02 2.90 11.96
N VAL A 124 3.67 2.01 12.88
CA VAL A 124 2.70 0.93 12.65
C VAL A 124 1.68 1.00 13.77
N ARG A 125 0.41 1.14 13.42
CA ARG A 125 -0.72 1.11 14.36
C ARG A 125 -1.75 0.09 13.92
N ILE A 126 -2.60 -0.30 14.87
CA ILE A 126 -3.69 -1.27 14.68
C ILE A 126 -4.97 -0.54 15.04
N GLU A 127 -5.91 -0.52 14.11
CA GLU A 127 -7.17 0.20 14.25
C GLU A 127 -8.30 -0.59 13.61
N ARG A 128 -9.54 -0.25 13.95
CA ARG A 128 -10.69 -0.65 13.13
C ARG A 128 -10.69 0.17 11.84
N LEU A 129 -11.14 -0.43 10.75
CA LEU A 129 -11.22 0.24 9.45
C LEU A 129 -12.02 1.54 9.49
N GLN A 130 -13.16 1.54 10.21
CA GLN A 130 -14.07 2.68 10.30
C GLN A 130 -13.61 3.76 11.30
N ASP A 131 -12.58 3.51 12.11
CA ASP A 131 -11.99 4.51 13.02
C ASP A 131 -11.02 5.47 12.30
N ILE A 132 -11.11 5.53 10.97
CA ILE A 132 -10.28 6.41 10.14
C ILE A 132 -10.65 7.88 10.37
N SER A 133 -9.64 8.72 10.53
CA SER A 133 -9.81 10.18 10.54
C SER A 133 -9.71 10.78 9.13
N ASP A 134 -10.24 11.99 8.94
CA ASP A 134 -10.13 12.68 7.65
C ASP A 134 -8.67 12.96 7.25
N GLN A 135 -7.80 13.23 8.24
CA GLN A 135 -6.37 13.39 8.01
C GLN A 135 -5.74 12.09 7.49
N ASP A 136 -6.14 10.95 8.06
CA ASP A 136 -5.65 9.65 7.62
C ASP A 136 -6.19 9.28 6.24
N ALA A 137 -7.45 9.61 5.95
CA ALA A 137 -8.01 9.42 4.62
C ALA A 137 -7.26 10.25 3.57
N ALA A 138 -6.86 11.49 3.90
CA ALA A 138 -6.00 12.29 3.04
C ALA A 138 -4.61 11.64 2.87
N ALA A 139 -4.00 11.13 3.94
CA ALA A 139 -2.70 10.45 3.94
C ALA A 139 -2.70 9.11 3.16
N GLU A 140 -3.87 8.51 2.92
CA GLU A 140 -4.05 7.38 2.02
C GLU A 140 -3.94 7.77 0.53
N GLY A 141 -3.90 9.07 0.22
CA GLY A 141 -3.75 9.61 -1.13
C GLY A 141 -5.05 9.60 -1.93
N VAL A 142 -6.20 9.65 -1.25
CA VAL A 142 -7.54 9.50 -1.84
C VAL A 142 -7.87 10.62 -2.84
N ALA A 143 -7.40 11.84 -2.60
CA ALA A 143 -7.57 12.97 -3.52
C ALA A 143 -6.96 12.74 -4.92
N THR A 144 -6.03 11.78 -5.07
CA THR A 144 -5.41 11.43 -6.36
C THR A 144 -6.05 10.21 -7.02
N TRP A 145 -7.05 9.58 -6.37
CA TRP A 145 -7.78 8.44 -6.93
C TRP A 145 -8.96 8.94 -7.76
N ALA A 146 -8.71 9.20 -9.04
CA ALA A 146 -9.77 9.51 -10.00
C ALA A 146 -9.87 8.39 -11.05
N PRO A 147 -10.67 7.33 -10.83
CA PRO A 147 -11.23 6.59 -11.93
C PRO A 147 -12.49 7.31 -12.39
N GLY A 148 -12.38 8.06 -13.51
CA GLY A 148 -13.49 8.54 -14.34
C GLY A 148 -14.77 9.02 -13.64
N ALA A 149 -14.95 10.35 -13.59
CA ALA A 149 -16.20 11.02 -13.23
C ALA A 149 -16.76 10.65 -11.84
N LEU A 150 -16.18 11.27 -10.81
CA LEU A 150 -17.01 11.64 -9.67
C LEU A 150 -18.17 12.47 -10.22
N SER A 151 -19.41 12.12 -9.85
CA SER A 151 -20.55 13.00 -10.09
C SER A 151 -20.24 14.37 -9.47
N PRO A 152 -20.87 15.46 -9.92
CA PRO A 152 -20.71 16.77 -9.28
C PRO A 152 -20.92 16.74 -7.75
N ASP A 153 -21.65 15.75 -7.24
CA ASP A 153 -21.88 15.54 -5.80
C ASP A 153 -20.68 14.94 -5.05
N SER A 154 -19.75 14.26 -5.74
CA SER A 154 -18.59 13.63 -5.10
C SER A 154 -17.37 14.56 -4.95
N LEU A 155 -17.47 15.79 -5.43
CA LEU A 155 -16.52 16.88 -5.12
C LEU A 155 -16.73 17.45 -3.70
N ASN A 156 -17.85 17.12 -3.05
CA ASN A 156 -18.20 17.50 -1.67
C ASN A 156 -18.23 16.31 -0.70
N ALA A 157 -17.78 15.12 -1.13
CA ALA A 157 -17.77 13.95 -0.26
C ALA A 157 -16.67 14.06 0.79
N ASP A 158 -17.00 13.78 2.04
CA ASP A 158 -16.04 13.76 3.15
C ASP A 158 -14.85 12.82 2.81
N PRO A 159 -13.62 13.14 3.22
CA PRO A 159 -12.43 12.33 2.91
C PRO A 159 -12.60 10.85 3.28
N SER A 160 -13.30 10.60 4.38
CA SER A 160 -13.65 9.26 4.86
C SER A 160 -14.56 8.47 3.90
N ASP A 161 -15.54 9.13 3.27
CA ASP A 161 -16.39 8.50 2.25
C ASP A 161 -15.60 8.18 0.98
N GLN A 162 -14.74 9.10 0.53
CA GLN A 162 -13.88 8.84 -0.62
C GLN A 162 -12.94 7.64 -0.35
N PHE A 163 -12.44 7.52 0.89
CA PHE A 163 -11.64 6.36 1.30
C PHE A 163 -12.47 5.07 1.31
N ARG A 164 -13.72 5.11 1.77
CA ARG A 164 -14.64 3.96 1.70
C ARG A 164 -14.79 3.45 0.27
N TRP A 165 -15.01 4.33 -0.70
CA TRP A 165 -15.09 3.94 -2.12
C TRP A 165 -13.80 3.28 -2.61
N LEU A 166 -12.64 3.86 -2.29
CA LEU A 166 -11.34 3.29 -2.62
C LEU A 166 -11.18 1.89 -1.98
N TRP A 167 -11.54 1.74 -0.71
CA TRP A 167 -11.44 0.47 0.01
C TRP A 167 -12.32 -0.61 -0.64
N CYS A 168 -13.59 -0.31 -0.90
CA CYS A 168 -14.53 -1.24 -1.53
C CYS A 168 -14.08 -1.62 -2.94
N SER A 169 -13.46 -0.70 -3.70
CA SER A 169 -12.94 -1.00 -5.04
C SER A 169 -11.79 -2.02 -5.03
N ILE A 170 -11.05 -2.11 -3.92
CA ILE A 170 -9.89 -3.00 -3.76
C ILE A 170 -10.30 -4.32 -3.11
N ASN A 171 -11.17 -4.28 -2.09
CA ASN A 171 -11.47 -5.42 -1.23
C ASN A 171 -12.90 -5.99 -1.42
N GLY A 172 -13.71 -5.39 -2.28
CA GLY A 172 -15.10 -5.78 -2.54
C GLY A 172 -16.13 -4.89 -1.85
N PRO A 173 -17.40 -4.89 -2.32
CA PRO A 173 -18.44 -3.95 -1.86
C PRO A 173 -18.74 -4.07 -0.35
N ASP A 174 -18.85 -5.29 0.17
CA ASP A 174 -19.25 -5.55 1.57
C ASP A 174 -18.07 -5.42 2.57
N SER A 175 -16.87 -5.11 2.08
CA SER A 175 -15.64 -5.11 2.88
C SER A 175 -15.53 -3.93 3.86
N TRP A 176 -16.30 -2.87 3.64
CA TRP A 176 -16.35 -1.71 4.56
C TRP A 176 -17.18 -2.01 5.80
N ASP A 177 -18.36 -2.60 5.62
CA ASP A 177 -19.32 -2.85 6.68
C ASP A 177 -18.85 -3.94 7.65
N ALA A 178 -17.96 -4.83 7.19
CA ALA A 178 -17.28 -5.81 8.03
C ALA A 178 -16.38 -5.19 9.12
N ASN A 179 -16.00 -3.91 8.96
CA ASN A 179 -15.14 -3.15 9.87
C ASN A 179 -13.94 -3.97 10.44
N PRO A 180 -13.10 -4.56 9.56
CA PRO A 180 -12.02 -5.43 10.02
C PRO A 180 -10.95 -4.64 10.78
N TRP A 181 -10.14 -5.36 11.56
CA TRP A 181 -8.88 -4.80 12.05
C TRP A 181 -7.90 -4.62 10.90
N VAL A 182 -7.26 -3.46 10.87
CA VAL A 182 -6.30 -3.09 9.84
C VAL A 182 -4.94 -2.77 10.43
N TRP A 183 -3.90 -3.20 9.74
CA TRP A 183 -2.57 -2.62 9.84
C TRP A 183 -2.59 -1.25 9.21
N VAL A 184 -2.22 -0.25 9.98
CA VAL A 184 -1.93 1.09 9.48
C VAL A 184 -0.43 1.26 9.46
N VAL A 185 0.13 1.39 8.27
CA VAL A 185 1.57 1.59 8.08
C VAL A 185 1.81 2.99 7.56
N GLU A 186 2.47 3.80 8.37
CA GLU A 186 2.93 5.14 7.99
C GLU A 186 4.36 5.08 7.50
N PHE A 187 4.64 5.83 6.44
CA PHE A 187 5.92 5.79 5.77
C PHE A 187 6.27 7.13 5.12
N GLU A 188 7.55 7.33 4.89
CA GLU A 188 8.05 8.39 4.03
C GLU A 188 8.86 7.79 2.88
N ARG A 189 8.95 8.53 1.77
CA ARG A 189 9.84 8.13 0.68
C ARG A 189 11.29 8.31 1.11
N ALA A 190 12.07 7.24 1.06
CA ALA A 190 13.50 7.29 1.33
C ALA A 190 14.19 8.22 0.32
N LYS A 191 15.09 9.07 0.81
CA LYS A 191 15.96 9.86 -0.07
C LYS A 191 16.82 8.90 -0.89
N ALA A 192 16.97 9.18 -2.18
CA ALA A 192 17.85 8.40 -3.04
C ALA A 192 19.25 8.43 -2.42
N THR A 193 19.73 7.28 -1.97
CA THR A 193 21.14 7.14 -1.61
C THR A 193 21.89 7.22 -2.93
N GLU A 194 22.64 8.29 -3.15
CA GLU A 194 23.56 8.36 -4.30
C GLU A 194 24.40 7.09 -4.26
N LYS A 195 24.19 6.19 -5.23
CA LYS A 195 25.10 5.07 -5.43
C LYS A 195 26.44 5.69 -5.75
N GLY A 196 27.32 5.76 -4.74
CA GLY A 196 28.68 6.20 -4.90
C GLY A 196 29.28 5.51 -6.12
N LYS A 197 29.75 6.31 -7.08
CA LYS A 197 30.53 5.82 -8.21
C LYS A 197 31.59 4.90 -7.62
N ARG A 198 31.53 3.60 -7.95
CA ARG A 198 32.70 2.73 -7.77
C ARG A 198 33.81 3.36 -8.61
N GLN A 199 34.81 3.93 -7.94
CA GLN A 199 36.11 4.24 -8.54
C GLN A 199 36.83 2.94 -8.85
#